data_AF-A0A291LJD2-F1
#
_entry.id   AF-A0A291LJD2-F1
#
_cell.length_a   1.000
_cell.length_b   1.000
_cell.length_c   1.000
_cell.angle_alpha   90.00
_cell.angle_beta   90.00
_cell.angle_gamma   90.00
#
_symmetry.space_group_name_H-M   'P 1'
#
loop_
_entity.id
_entity.type
_entity.pdbx_description
1 polymer ?
#
loop_
_entity_poly.entity_id
_entity_poly.type
_entity_poly.pdbx_seq_one_letter_code
_entity_poly.pdbx_strand_id
1 'polypeptide(L)'
;MNTNRTVWNRNNSDLNITPNWLLGYVEGDGSFYISKENFSLFFTISQTMNDLPLMKAIKNYLNALNSHFNDAVYLTTYKSKTDQRSDMINLIATKSEFISQVLIPLFQNLRWASKKELDFVDWISILKIKQLGIHHTEQGVAMIQRLIGQMNNNRLSTSPCSTLEDRNSLLLDLKTMLEAGSNYIINDKGQTIIKSTGKYLKKGSPIAILIIDGEGNILNELKSINACASFLGISHDTVRVKLRSGKSIKFNSNLVYVKNK
;
A
#
# COMPACT_ATOMS: atom_id res chain seq x y z
N MET A 1 -12.30 9.95 -32.01
CA MET A 1 -11.52 10.87 -31.14
C MET A 1 -11.95 12.29 -31.45
N ASN A 2 -12.22 13.12 -30.44
CA ASN A 2 -12.57 14.53 -30.65
C ASN A 2 -11.31 15.30 -31.08
N THR A 3 -11.31 15.83 -32.30
CA THR A 3 -10.18 16.54 -32.94
C THR A 3 -9.99 17.97 -32.42
N ASN A 4 -10.92 18.49 -31.61
CA ASN A 4 -10.91 19.86 -31.10
C ASN A 4 -10.43 19.96 -29.64
N ARG A 5 -9.70 18.96 -29.14
CA ARG A 5 -9.13 19.05 -27.79
C ARG A 5 -7.97 20.04 -27.81
N THR A 6 -8.11 21.12 -27.04
CA THR A 6 -6.99 22.05 -26.77
C THR A 6 -5.88 21.30 -26.05
N VAL A 7 -4.70 21.25 -26.67
CA VAL A 7 -3.49 20.71 -26.05
C VAL A 7 -2.98 21.76 -25.07
N TRP A 8 -3.31 21.59 -23.80
CA TRP A 8 -2.78 22.43 -22.73
C TRP A 8 -1.37 21.95 -22.37
N ASN A 9 -0.35 22.63 -22.91
CA ASN A 9 1.04 22.45 -22.48
C ASN A 9 1.23 23.14 -21.12
N ARG A 10 0.95 22.42 -20.03
CA ARG A 10 1.35 22.85 -18.68
C ARG A 10 2.83 22.56 -18.48
N ASN A 11 3.58 23.56 -18.01
CA ASN A 11 4.94 23.34 -17.54
C ASN A 11 4.89 22.53 -16.23
N ASN A 12 5.84 21.60 -16.05
CA ASN A 12 5.93 20.76 -14.85
C ASN A 12 6.10 21.56 -13.54
N SER A 13 6.56 22.82 -13.62
CA SER A 13 6.72 23.74 -12.49
C SER A 13 5.41 24.16 -11.82
N ASP A 14 4.27 23.93 -12.47
CA ASP A 14 2.99 24.52 -12.05
C ASP A 14 2.11 23.54 -11.25
N LEU A 15 2.63 22.33 -10.96
CA LEU A 15 1.89 21.31 -10.22
C LEU A 15 1.91 21.58 -8.71
N ASN A 16 0.97 22.41 -8.24
CA ASN A 16 0.72 22.62 -6.82
C ASN A 16 -0.31 21.61 -6.27
N ILE A 17 0.18 20.53 -5.66
CA ILE A 17 -0.65 19.50 -5.03
C ILE A 17 -1.02 19.96 -3.62
N THR A 18 -2.31 20.19 -3.39
CA THR A 18 -2.89 20.48 -2.07
C THR A 18 -3.72 19.29 -1.58
N PRO A 19 -4.04 19.20 -0.27
CA PRO A 19 -4.91 18.12 0.25
C PRO A 19 -6.26 18.00 -0.49
N ASN A 20 -6.95 19.13 -0.71
CA ASN A 20 -8.24 19.14 -1.42
C ASN A 20 -8.10 18.75 -2.90
N TRP A 21 -7.03 19.21 -3.56
CA TRP A 21 -6.75 18.82 -4.95
C TRP A 21 -6.49 17.31 -5.05
N LEU A 22 -5.69 16.77 -4.13
CA LEU A 22 -5.38 15.34 -4.09
C LEU A 22 -6.63 14.51 -3.78
N LEU A 23 -7.48 14.95 -2.86
CA LEU A 23 -8.75 14.28 -2.59
C LEU A 23 -9.62 14.23 -3.85
N GLY A 24 -9.83 15.36 -4.53
CA GLY A 24 -10.62 15.38 -5.77
C GLY A 24 -10.06 14.45 -6.85
N TYR A 25 -8.72 14.38 -6.97
CA TYR A 25 -8.06 13.43 -7.86
C TYR A 25 -8.28 11.97 -7.43
N VAL A 26 -8.19 11.67 -6.14
CA VAL A 26 -8.45 10.34 -5.57
C VAL A 26 -9.92 9.92 -5.76
N GLU A 27 -10.87 10.84 -5.62
CA GLU A 27 -12.28 10.57 -5.87
C GLU A 27 -12.56 10.17 -7.33
N GLY A 28 -11.80 10.72 -8.28
CA GLY A 28 -11.80 10.26 -9.68
C GLY A 28 -11.04 8.93 -9.87
N ASP A 29 -9.71 8.98 -9.75
CA ASP A 29 -8.79 7.94 -10.25
C ASP A 29 -8.12 7.09 -9.15
N GLY A 30 -8.38 7.40 -7.88
CA GLY A 30 -7.87 6.61 -6.75
C GLY A 30 -8.64 5.32 -6.49
N SER A 31 -8.02 4.36 -5.82
CA SER A 31 -8.66 3.11 -5.42
C SER A 31 -8.17 2.64 -4.04
N PHE A 32 -9.13 2.16 -3.24
CA PHE A 32 -8.88 1.49 -1.97
C PHE A 32 -9.16 -0.01 -2.15
N TYR A 33 -8.08 -0.79 -2.09
CA TYR A 33 -8.10 -2.22 -2.37
C TYR A 33 -7.62 -3.03 -1.17
N ILE A 34 -8.18 -4.24 -1.04
CA ILE A 34 -7.80 -5.26 -0.05
C ILE A 34 -7.37 -6.52 -0.80
N SER A 35 -6.16 -7.00 -0.52
CA SER A 35 -5.71 -8.29 -1.03
C SER A 35 -6.54 -9.44 -0.46
N LYS A 36 -7.03 -10.35 -1.29
CA LYS A 36 -7.79 -11.53 -0.85
C LYS A 36 -6.93 -12.56 -0.12
N GLU A 37 -5.61 -12.55 -0.33
CA GLU A 37 -4.70 -13.57 0.21
C GLU A 37 -4.36 -13.33 1.68
N ASN A 38 -4.12 -12.08 2.05
CA ASN A 38 -3.62 -11.71 3.38
C ASN A 38 -4.29 -10.45 3.95
N PHE A 39 -5.35 -9.96 3.29
CA PHE A 39 -6.05 -8.73 3.65
C PHE A 39 -5.15 -7.50 3.70
N SER A 40 -4.02 -7.49 2.99
CA SER A 40 -3.16 -6.31 2.92
C SER A 40 -3.89 -5.16 2.23
N LEU A 41 -3.69 -3.96 2.77
CA LEU A 41 -4.33 -2.75 2.30
C LEU A 41 -3.48 -2.09 1.22
N PHE A 42 -4.13 -1.67 0.15
CA PHE A 42 -3.50 -0.94 -0.95
C PHE A 42 -4.30 0.33 -1.19
N PHE A 43 -3.59 1.45 -1.17
CA PHE A 43 -4.05 2.68 -1.80
C PHE A 43 -3.32 2.82 -3.13
N THR A 44 -4.08 2.98 -4.22
CA THR A 44 -3.50 3.07 -5.56
C THR A 44 -4.09 4.20 -6.38
N ILE A 45 -3.28 4.76 -7.28
CA ILE A 45 -3.71 5.66 -8.35
C ILE A 45 -3.10 5.14 -9.63
N SER A 46 -3.92 4.88 -10.65
CA SER A 46 -3.45 4.39 -11.95
C SER A 46 -3.67 5.42 -13.03
N GLN A 47 -2.68 5.64 -13.89
CA GLN A 47 -2.77 6.58 -15.00
C GLN A 47 -1.91 6.13 -16.19
N THR A 48 -2.11 6.70 -17.37
CA THR A 48 -1.25 6.45 -18.54
C THR A 48 0.17 7.00 -18.34
N MET A 49 1.16 6.47 -19.07
CA MET A 49 2.55 6.96 -19.01
C MET A 49 2.72 8.45 -19.35
N ASN A 50 1.78 9.05 -20.09
CA ASN A 50 1.83 10.47 -20.42
C ASN A 50 1.77 11.36 -19.17
N ASP A 51 1.15 10.87 -18.10
CA ASP A 51 1.01 11.60 -16.83
C ASP A 51 2.12 11.24 -15.82
N LEU A 52 3.24 10.65 -16.28
CA LEU A 52 4.39 10.35 -15.42
C LEU A 52 4.85 11.55 -14.57
N PRO A 53 4.93 12.79 -15.09
CA PRO A 53 5.33 13.92 -14.26
C PRO A 53 4.36 14.16 -13.09
N LEU A 54 3.06 14.04 -13.33
CA LEU A 54 2.04 14.18 -12.29
C LEU A 54 2.15 13.06 -11.26
N MET A 55 2.29 11.81 -11.70
CA MET A 55 2.44 10.65 -10.81
C MET A 55 3.68 10.76 -9.92
N LYS A 56 4.79 11.30 -10.46
CA LYS A 56 5.99 11.62 -9.67
C LYS A 56 5.73 12.74 -8.67
N ALA A 57 5.01 13.79 -9.05
CA ALA A 57 4.65 14.88 -8.14
C ALA A 57 3.78 14.38 -6.98
N ILE A 58 2.76 13.55 -7.24
CA ILE A 58 1.91 12.96 -6.19
C ILE A 58 2.72 12.03 -5.28
N LYS A 59 3.60 11.18 -5.85
CA LYS A 59 4.52 10.35 -5.06
C LYS A 59 5.35 11.21 -4.11
N ASN A 60 5.96 12.27 -4.61
CA ASN A 60 6.85 13.12 -3.83
C ASN A 60 6.08 13.88 -2.75
N TYR A 61 4.91 14.43 -3.07
CA TYR A 61 4.02 15.07 -2.12
C TYR A 61 3.67 14.12 -0.96
N LEU A 62 3.20 12.90 -1.26
CA LEU A 62 2.80 11.93 -0.23
C LEU A 62 3.96 11.47 0.65
N ASN A 63 5.14 11.21 0.06
CA ASN A 63 6.32 10.83 0.85
C ASN A 63 6.87 12.02 1.68
N ALA A 64 6.63 13.26 1.27
CA ALA A 64 7.04 14.45 2.01
C ALA A 64 6.13 14.75 3.22
N LEU A 65 4.93 14.17 3.29
CA LEU A 65 3.99 14.39 4.42
C LEU A 65 4.56 13.92 5.75
N ASN A 66 5.45 12.93 5.75
CA ASN A 66 6.10 12.46 6.96
C ASN A 66 7.47 11.83 6.63
N SER A 67 8.54 12.51 7.05
CA SER A 67 9.93 12.11 6.82
C SER A 67 10.33 10.80 7.52
N HIS A 68 9.54 10.30 8.46
CA HIS A 68 9.76 8.99 9.09
C HIS A 68 9.58 7.84 8.09
N PHE A 69 8.71 8.03 7.08
CA PHE A 69 8.32 6.98 6.16
C PHE A 69 8.99 7.15 4.78
N ASN A 70 10.28 6.84 4.70
CA ASN A 70 11.01 6.85 3.44
C ASN A 70 10.42 5.83 2.44
N ASP A 71 10.16 6.29 1.21
CA ASP A 71 9.60 5.51 0.10
C ASP A 71 8.39 4.65 0.53
N ALA A 72 7.44 5.26 1.25
CA ALA A 72 6.17 4.62 1.59
C ALA A 72 5.24 4.49 0.39
N VAL A 73 5.36 5.45 -0.53
CA VAL A 73 4.65 5.49 -1.80
C VAL A 73 5.66 5.30 -2.93
N TYR A 74 5.37 4.36 -3.82
CA TYR A 74 6.24 4.04 -4.96
C TYR A 74 5.45 3.95 -6.26
N LEU A 75 6.15 4.02 -7.39
CA LEU A 75 5.58 3.88 -8.71
C LEU A 75 5.97 2.52 -9.31
N THR A 76 5.04 1.88 -9.99
CA THR A 76 5.29 0.72 -10.85
C THR A 76 4.69 0.98 -12.23
N THR A 77 5.17 0.26 -13.24
CA THR A 77 4.63 0.33 -14.60
C THR A 77 4.13 -1.03 -15.04
N TYR A 78 3.04 -1.06 -15.81
CA TYR A 78 2.49 -2.30 -16.37
C TYR A 78 1.83 -2.03 -17.72
N LYS A 79 1.73 -3.07 -18.56
CA LYS A 79 1.01 -2.98 -19.84
C LYS A 79 -0.50 -3.04 -19.59
N SER A 80 -1.25 -2.12 -20.18
CA SER A 80 -2.71 -2.16 -20.09
C SER A 80 -3.26 -3.45 -20.71
N LYS A 81 -4.22 -4.07 -20.01
CA LYS A 81 -4.90 -5.29 -20.48
C LYS A 81 -5.93 -5.01 -21.57
N THR A 82 -6.50 -3.80 -21.56
CA THR A 82 -7.57 -3.38 -22.48
C THR A 82 -7.04 -2.62 -23.69
N ASP A 83 -5.87 -1.98 -23.55
CA ASP A 83 -5.21 -1.24 -24.62
C ASP A 83 -3.73 -1.62 -24.66
N GLN A 84 -3.38 -2.58 -25.52
CA GLN A 84 -1.98 -3.04 -25.67
C GLN A 84 -1.02 -1.90 -26.09
N ARG A 85 -1.54 -0.73 -26.46
CA ARG A 85 -0.77 0.40 -27.01
C ARG A 85 -0.24 1.36 -25.95
N SER A 86 -0.74 1.33 -24.71
CA SER A 86 -0.33 2.28 -23.68
C SER A 86 0.25 1.61 -22.43
N ASP A 87 1.46 2.03 -22.08
CA ASP A 87 2.03 1.74 -20.77
C ASP A 87 1.27 2.52 -19.70
N MET A 88 0.98 1.84 -18.59
CA MET A 88 0.31 2.41 -17.42
C MET A 88 1.31 2.57 -16.29
N ILE A 89 1.07 3.60 -15.47
CA ILE A 89 1.77 3.85 -14.21
C ILE A 89 0.79 3.61 -13.08
N ASN A 90 1.25 2.92 -12.04
CA ASN A 90 0.52 2.76 -10.80
C ASN A 90 1.34 3.38 -9.66
N LEU A 91 0.75 4.33 -8.95
CA LEU A 91 1.23 4.81 -7.65
C LEU A 91 0.62 3.94 -6.57
N ILE A 92 1.46 3.40 -5.68
CA ILE A 92 1.04 2.38 -4.71
C ILE A 92 1.55 2.74 -3.31
N ALA A 93 0.67 2.64 -2.31
CA ALA A 93 1.01 2.66 -0.89
C ALA A 93 0.43 1.42 -0.18
N THR A 94 1.28 0.64 0.48
CA THR A 94 0.91 -0.61 1.17
C THR A 94 1.39 -0.72 2.61
N LYS A 95 2.33 0.13 3.03
CA LYS A 95 2.87 0.10 4.39
C LYS A 95 1.76 0.48 5.37
N SER A 96 1.39 -0.46 6.24
CA SER A 96 0.23 -0.30 7.12
C SER A 96 0.41 0.87 8.09
N GLU A 97 1.63 1.11 8.55
CA GLU A 97 1.97 2.24 9.43
C GLU A 97 1.76 3.58 8.71
N PHE A 98 2.28 3.74 7.49
CA PHE A 98 2.07 4.95 6.69
C PHE A 98 0.60 5.18 6.37
N ILE A 99 -0.13 4.11 6.01
CA ILE A 99 -1.58 4.17 5.80
C ILE A 99 -2.28 4.70 7.06
N SER A 100 -1.99 4.10 8.22
CA SER A 100 -2.65 4.45 9.49
C SER A 100 -2.29 5.83 10.05
N GLN A 101 -1.04 6.25 9.90
CA GLN A 101 -0.51 7.44 10.58
C GLN A 101 -0.47 8.67 9.68
N VAL A 102 -0.56 8.50 8.36
CA VAL A 102 -0.43 9.59 7.39
C VAL A 102 -1.64 9.65 6.45
N LEU A 103 -1.90 8.60 5.67
CA LEU A 103 -2.96 8.66 4.65
C LEU A 103 -4.37 8.79 5.25
N ILE A 104 -4.66 8.00 6.28
CA ILE A 104 -5.99 8.04 6.92
C ILE A 104 -6.26 9.41 7.56
N PRO A 105 -5.37 9.96 8.41
CA PRO A 105 -5.56 11.30 8.97
C PRO A 105 -5.65 12.41 7.92
N LEU A 106 -4.91 12.29 6.80
CA LEU A 106 -5.00 13.24 5.70
C LEU A 106 -6.42 13.31 5.14
N PHE A 107 -7.02 12.17 4.78
CA PHE A 107 -8.32 12.15 4.11
C PHE A 107 -9.52 12.26 5.05
N GLN A 108 -9.39 11.85 6.32
CA GLN A 108 -10.47 11.99 7.31
C GLN A 108 -10.81 13.44 7.64
N ASN A 109 -9.83 14.35 7.49
CA ASN A 109 -10.02 15.78 7.77
C ASN A 109 -10.54 16.58 6.57
N LEU A 110 -10.87 15.90 5.47
CA LEU A 110 -11.31 16.52 4.23
C LEU A 110 -12.77 16.16 3.94
N ARG A 111 -13.44 17.02 3.18
CA ARG A 111 -14.83 16.80 2.78
C ARG A 111 -14.89 16.02 1.48
N TRP A 112 -15.45 14.81 1.53
CA TRP A 112 -15.69 13.98 0.36
C TRP A 112 -16.94 14.44 -0.40
N ALA A 113 -16.94 14.24 -1.71
CA ALA A 113 -18.05 14.58 -2.61
C ALA A 113 -18.64 13.34 -3.34
N SER A 114 -18.06 12.15 -3.13
CA SER A 114 -18.42 10.91 -3.83
C SER A 114 -18.68 9.75 -2.88
N LYS A 115 -19.32 8.70 -3.40
CA LYS A 115 -19.53 7.42 -2.68
C LYS A 115 -18.22 6.69 -2.33
N LYS A 116 -17.07 7.14 -2.88
CA LYS A 116 -15.75 6.57 -2.56
C LYS A 116 -15.37 6.79 -1.09
N GLU A 117 -15.99 7.76 -0.41
CA GLU A 117 -15.89 7.91 1.04
C GLU A 117 -16.31 6.64 1.78
N LEU A 118 -17.39 5.99 1.34
CA LEU A 118 -17.88 4.78 1.97
C LEU A 118 -16.88 3.62 1.78
N ASP A 119 -16.21 3.55 0.63
CA ASP A 119 -15.15 2.58 0.37
C ASP A 119 -13.94 2.85 1.26
N PHE A 120 -13.57 4.12 1.44
CA PHE A 120 -12.52 4.52 2.36
C PHE A 120 -12.84 4.14 3.81
N VAL A 121 -14.09 4.32 4.26
CA VAL A 121 -14.55 3.94 5.61
C VAL A 121 -14.51 2.42 5.83
N ASP A 122 -14.96 1.63 4.87
CA ASP A 122 -14.87 0.16 4.94
C ASP A 122 -13.40 -0.31 4.94
N TRP A 123 -12.55 0.34 4.14
CA TRP A 123 -11.12 0.08 4.11
C TRP A 123 -10.43 0.38 5.46
N ILE A 124 -10.79 1.48 6.12
CA ILE A 124 -10.33 1.79 7.50
C ILE A 124 -10.83 0.74 8.50
N SER A 125 -12.08 0.29 8.37
CA SER A 125 -12.66 -0.72 9.25
C SER A 125 -11.89 -2.04 9.16
N ILE A 126 -11.52 -2.47 7.95
CA ILE A 126 -10.68 -3.65 7.72
C ILE A 126 -9.27 -3.47 8.31
N LEU A 127 -8.68 -2.28 8.21
CA LEU A 127 -7.40 -1.98 8.88
C LEU A 127 -7.51 -2.19 10.39
N LYS A 128 -8.60 -1.72 11.00
CA LYS A 128 -8.83 -1.84 12.44
C LYS A 128 -8.97 -3.30 12.88
N ILE A 129 -9.74 -4.11 12.13
CA ILE A 129 -9.83 -5.56 12.34
C ILE A 129 -8.45 -6.21 12.31
N LYS A 130 -7.58 -5.77 11.38
CA LYS A 130 -6.20 -6.27 11.28
C LYS A 130 -5.31 -5.86 12.44
N GLN A 131 -5.35 -4.58 12.83
CA GLN A 131 -4.58 -4.06 13.96
C GLN A 131 -4.95 -4.75 15.28
N LEU A 132 -6.22 -5.15 15.43
CA LEU A 132 -6.70 -5.92 16.58
C LEU A 132 -6.47 -7.42 16.45
N GLY A 133 -5.94 -7.92 15.33
CA GLY A 133 -5.69 -9.36 15.14
C GLY A 133 -6.94 -10.21 14.95
N ILE A 134 -8.11 -9.59 14.82
CA ILE A 134 -9.40 -10.27 14.74
C ILE A 134 -9.50 -11.08 13.44
N HIS A 135 -8.80 -10.68 12.38
CA HIS A 135 -8.66 -11.43 11.12
C HIS A 135 -8.04 -12.83 11.25
N HIS A 136 -7.50 -13.21 12.42
CA HIS A 136 -7.07 -14.58 12.73
C HIS A 136 -8.22 -15.48 13.25
N THR A 137 -9.44 -14.97 13.30
CA THR A 137 -10.66 -15.70 13.68
C THR A 137 -11.55 -15.89 12.46
N GLU A 138 -12.34 -16.96 12.42
CA GLU A 138 -13.30 -17.20 11.35
C GLU A 138 -14.32 -16.07 11.24
N GLN A 139 -14.81 -15.57 12.39
CA GLN A 139 -15.73 -14.43 12.45
C GLN A 139 -15.10 -13.16 11.86
N GLY A 140 -13.83 -12.89 12.18
CA GLY A 140 -13.11 -11.75 11.61
C GLY A 140 -12.91 -11.85 10.10
N VAL A 141 -12.61 -13.04 9.59
CA VAL A 141 -12.52 -13.31 8.14
C VAL A 141 -13.87 -13.08 7.47
N ALA A 142 -14.95 -13.63 8.04
CA ALA A 142 -16.31 -13.45 7.53
C ALA A 142 -16.72 -11.96 7.52
N MET A 143 -16.38 -11.20 8.56
CA MET A 143 -16.64 -9.76 8.62
C MET A 143 -15.90 -9.00 7.53
N ILE A 144 -14.61 -9.30 7.30
CA ILE A 144 -13.84 -8.68 6.21
C ILE A 144 -14.48 -9.00 4.86
N GLN A 145 -14.94 -10.23 4.64
CA GLN A 145 -15.61 -10.63 3.39
C GLN A 145 -16.92 -9.87 3.18
N ARG A 146 -17.74 -9.69 4.23
CA ARG A 146 -18.96 -8.87 4.20
C ARG A 146 -18.66 -7.42 3.83
N LEU A 147 -17.64 -6.82 4.44
CA LEU A 147 -17.18 -5.45 4.11
C LEU A 147 -16.72 -5.35 2.65
N ILE A 148 -15.87 -6.26 2.18
CA ILE A 148 -15.41 -6.30 0.77
C ILE A 148 -16.61 -6.46 -0.18
N GLY A 149 -17.63 -7.23 0.22
CA GLY A 149 -18.88 -7.42 -0.52
C GLY A 149 -19.72 -6.16 -0.68
N GLN A 150 -19.46 -5.10 0.10
CA GLN A 150 -20.16 -3.81 0.00
C GLN A 150 -19.26 -2.66 -0.49
N MET A 151 -18.00 -2.94 -0.85
CA MET A 151 -17.03 -1.95 -1.33
C MET A 151 -16.93 -1.89 -2.86
N ASN A 152 -16.46 -0.74 -3.37
CA ASN A 152 -16.08 -0.49 -4.75
C ASN A 152 -17.21 -0.86 -5.73
N ASN A 153 -16.92 -1.67 -6.75
CA ASN A 153 -17.92 -2.09 -7.75
C ASN A 153 -19.11 -2.83 -7.13
N ASN A 154 -18.93 -3.52 -6.00
CA ASN A 154 -20.05 -4.21 -5.34
C ASN A 154 -21.05 -3.22 -4.75
N ARG A 155 -20.61 -2.01 -4.35
CA ARG A 155 -21.47 -0.93 -3.86
C ARG A 155 -22.40 -0.37 -4.94
N LEU A 156 -21.92 -0.37 -6.18
CA LEU A 156 -22.63 0.21 -7.33
C LEU A 156 -23.34 -0.86 -8.17
N SER A 157 -23.16 -2.13 -7.85
CA SER A 157 -23.76 -3.25 -8.57
C SER A 157 -25.27 -3.26 -8.39
N THR A 158 -25.99 -3.25 -9.50
CA THR A 158 -27.46 -3.46 -9.55
C THR A 158 -27.82 -4.92 -9.84
N SER A 159 -26.82 -5.80 -9.98
CA SER A 159 -27.05 -7.22 -10.26
C SER A 159 -27.80 -7.87 -9.09
N PRO A 160 -28.89 -8.62 -9.32
CA PRO A 160 -29.70 -9.24 -8.25
C PRO A 160 -28.98 -10.32 -7.40
N CYS A 161 -27.68 -10.52 -7.61
CA CYS A 161 -26.90 -11.63 -7.08
C CYS A 161 -25.80 -11.14 -6.14
N SER A 162 -26.23 -10.70 -4.96
CA SER A 162 -25.49 -10.78 -3.71
C SER A 162 -26.47 -10.36 -2.63
N THR A 163 -26.66 -11.21 -1.62
CA THR A 163 -27.44 -10.92 -0.41
C THR A 163 -27.36 -9.43 -0.06
N LEU A 164 -28.49 -8.71 -0.21
CA LEU A 164 -28.66 -7.32 0.21
C LEU A 164 -28.61 -7.30 1.74
N GLU A 165 -27.44 -7.55 2.28
CA GLU A 165 -27.18 -7.40 3.69
C GLU A 165 -27.41 -5.94 4.05
N ASP A 166 -28.30 -5.71 5.00
CA ASP A 166 -28.57 -4.38 5.50
C ASP A 166 -27.28 -3.77 6.07
N ARG A 167 -26.96 -2.56 5.61
CA ARG A 167 -25.73 -1.86 5.98
C ARG A 167 -25.71 -1.53 7.47
N ASN A 168 -26.84 -1.20 8.08
CA ASN A 168 -26.89 -0.85 9.50
C ASN A 168 -26.63 -2.08 10.37
N SER A 169 -27.20 -3.23 9.99
CA SER A 169 -26.91 -4.53 10.60
C SER A 169 -25.43 -4.88 10.54
N LEU A 170 -24.81 -4.76 9.36
CA LEU A 170 -23.37 -4.97 9.18
C LEU A 170 -22.53 -4.05 10.10
N LEU A 171 -22.90 -2.76 10.18
CA LEU A 171 -22.20 -1.80 11.03
C LEU A 171 -22.37 -2.09 12.53
N LEU A 172 -23.52 -2.61 12.95
CA LEU A 172 -23.77 -3.02 14.32
C LEU A 172 -22.94 -4.25 14.71
N ASP A 173 -22.87 -5.25 13.83
CA ASP A 173 -22.02 -6.42 14.01
C ASP A 173 -20.54 -6.04 14.07
N LEU A 174 -20.10 -5.16 13.16
CA LEU A 174 -18.74 -4.63 13.15
C LEU A 174 -18.44 -3.92 14.47
N LYS A 175 -19.32 -3.05 14.95
CA LYS A 175 -19.16 -2.35 16.22
C LYS A 175 -18.99 -3.33 17.37
N THR A 176 -19.90 -4.30 17.49
CA THR A 176 -19.85 -5.34 18.54
C THR A 176 -18.53 -6.12 18.49
N MET A 177 -18.07 -6.47 17.29
CA MET A 177 -16.79 -7.16 17.08
C MET A 177 -15.59 -6.32 17.51
N LEU A 178 -15.58 -5.02 17.21
CA LEU A 178 -14.49 -4.13 17.60
C LEU A 178 -14.48 -3.86 19.12
N GLU A 179 -15.65 -3.85 19.77
CA GLU A 179 -15.82 -3.69 21.22
C GLU A 179 -15.31 -4.91 22.01
N ALA A 180 -15.34 -6.12 21.43
CA ALA A 180 -14.73 -7.32 22.03
C ALA A 180 -13.21 -7.19 22.25
N GLY A 181 -12.57 -6.22 21.57
CA GLY A 181 -11.19 -5.84 21.81
C GLY A 181 -10.15 -6.65 21.02
N SER A 182 -8.90 -6.54 21.44
CA SER A 182 -7.77 -7.13 20.71
C SER A 182 -7.72 -8.66 20.86
N ASN A 183 -7.53 -9.35 19.74
CA ASN A 183 -7.16 -10.77 19.66
C ASN A 183 -5.65 -10.98 19.87
N TYR A 184 -4.91 -9.95 20.27
CA TYR A 184 -3.50 -10.04 20.67
C TYR A 184 -3.34 -9.91 22.19
N ILE A 185 -2.37 -10.63 22.75
CA ILE A 185 -1.83 -10.43 24.10
C ILE A 185 -0.31 -10.29 24.02
N ILE A 186 0.27 -9.59 24.98
CA ILE A 186 1.72 -9.47 25.14
C ILE A 186 2.10 -10.32 26.35
N ASN A 187 3.07 -11.22 26.19
CA ASN A 187 3.61 -11.99 27.30
C ASN A 187 4.66 -11.18 28.09
N ASP A 188 5.13 -11.72 29.22
CA ASP A 188 6.14 -11.06 30.07
C ASP A 188 7.46 -10.78 29.34
N LYS A 189 7.71 -11.45 28.21
CA LYS A 189 8.89 -11.27 27.35
C LYS A 189 8.68 -10.23 26.23
N GLY A 190 7.54 -9.54 26.21
CA GLY A 190 7.21 -8.54 25.19
C GLY A 190 6.80 -9.12 23.83
N GLN A 191 6.58 -10.43 23.74
CA GLN A 191 6.18 -11.11 22.51
C GLN A 191 4.66 -11.09 22.35
N THR A 192 4.19 -10.85 21.13
CA THR A 192 2.77 -10.83 20.81
C THR A 192 2.27 -12.25 20.50
N ILE A 193 1.21 -12.69 21.20
CA ILE A 193 0.52 -13.97 20.99
C ILE A 193 -0.89 -13.69 20.48
N ILE A 194 -1.35 -14.49 19.53
CA ILE A 194 -2.72 -14.46 19.00
C ILE A 194 -3.62 -15.28 19.94
N LYS A 195 -4.56 -14.62 20.66
CA LYS A 195 -5.44 -15.28 21.65
C LYS A 195 -6.17 -16.47 21.04
N SER A 196 -6.77 -16.31 19.87
CA SER A 196 -7.59 -17.34 19.22
C SER A 196 -6.82 -18.60 18.79
N THR A 197 -5.50 -18.51 18.57
CA THR A 197 -4.70 -19.65 18.05
C THR A 197 -3.60 -20.10 18.98
N GLY A 198 -3.27 -19.33 20.02
CA GLY A 198 -2.11 -19.54 20.88
C GLY A 198 -0.75 -19.36 20.19
N LYS A 199 -0.73 -18.99 18.89
CA LYS A 199 0.51 -18.84 18.13
C LYS A 199 1.16 -17.49 18.38
N TYR A 200 2.49 -17.46 18.38
CA TYR A 200 3.26 -16.24 18.36
C TYR A 200 3.08 -15.50 17.02
N LEU A 201 2.84 -14.20 17.09
CA LEU A 201 2.85 -13.34 15.92
C LEU A 201 4.29 -13.22 15.43
N LYS A 202 4.58 -13.80 14.26
CA LYS A 202 5.88 -13.68 13.61
C LYS A 202 6.04 -12.24 13.10
N LYS A 203 6.74 -11.39 13.85
CA LYS A 203 7.29 -10.16 13.28
C LYS A 203 8.40 -10.54 12.32
N GLY A 204 8.41 -9.96 11.11
CA GLY A 204 9.56 -10.09 10.22
C GLY A 204 10.78 -9.54 10.94
N SER A 205 11.87 -10.31 10.96
CA SER A 205 13.14 -9.80 11.48
C SER A 205 13.55 -8.59 10.66
N PRO A 206 14.04 -7.50 11.29
CA PRO A 206 14.64 -6.39 10.56
C PRO A 206 15.69 -6.93 9.58
N ILE A 207 15.50 -6.72 8.28
CA ILE A 207 16.45 -7.18 7.28
C ILE A 207 17.57 -6.13 7.19
N ALA A 208 18.67 -6.38 7.89
CA ALA A 208 19.92 -5.69 7.62
C ALA A 208 20.63 -6.39 6.47
N ILE A 209 21.06 -5.61 5.47
CA ILE A 209 21.76 -6.09 4.28
C ILE A 209 23.17 -5.56 4.32
N LEU A 210 24.12 -6.46 4.24
CA LEU A 210 25.53 -6.16 4.09
C LEU A 210 25.88 -6.11 2.60
N ILE A 211 26.54 -5.04 2.19
CA ILE A 211 27.24 -4.96 0.91
C ILE A 211 28.68 -5.32 1.20
N ILE A 212 29.19 -6.36 0.54
CA ILE A 212 30.57 -6.84 0.70
C ILE A 212 31.32 -6.80 -0.64
N ASP A 213 32.63 -6.66 -0.59
CA ASP A 213 33.49 -6.81 -1.76
C ASP A 213 33.77 -8.29 -2.10
N GLY A 214 34.62 -8.54 -3.11
CA GLY A 214 35.03 -9.89 -3.51
C GLY A 214 35.93 -10.60 -2.50
N GLU A 215 36.53 -9.88 -1.55
CA GLU A 215 37.38 -10.42 -0.48
C GLU A 215 36.58 -10.71 0.80
N GLY A 216 35.33 -10.24 0.87
CA GLY A 216 34.42 -10.42 2.00
C GLY A 216 34.41 -9.27 3.00
N ASN A 217 35.09 -8.16 2.71
CA ASN A 217 35.06 -6.98 3.57
C ASN A 217 33.72 -6.27 3.46
N ILE A 218 33.19 -5.80 4.60
CA ILE A 218 31.92 -5.07 4.66
C ILE A 218 32.14 -3.64 4.16
N LEU A 219 31.55 -3.33 3.02
CA LEU A 219 31.54 -1.98 2.43
C LEU A 219 30.44 -1.11 3.03
N ASN A 220 29.27 -1.68 3.31
CA ASN A 220 28.14 -0.95 3.88
C ASN A 220 27.13 -1.88 4.57
N GLU A 221 26.37 -1.34 5.52
CA GLU A 221 25.23 -2.01 6.16
C GLU A 221 23.97 -1.15 5.98
N LEU A 222 22.96 -1.72 5.31
CA LEU A 222 21.72 -1.04 4.97
C LEU A 222 20.52 -1.70 5.64
N LYS A 223 19.58 -0.89 6.14
CA LYS A 223 18.47 -1.36 6.98
C LYS A 223 17.26 -1.92 6.21
N SER A 224 17.34 -2.01 4.88
CA SER A 224 16.28 -2.57 4.03
C SER A 224 16.75 -2.90 2.61
N ILE A 225 15.99 -3.76 1.91
CA ILE A 225 16.20 -4.06 0.48
C ILE A 225 16.05 -2.78 -0.36
N ASN A 226 15.09 -1.90 -0.05
CA ASN A 226 14.90 -0.65 -0.77
C ASN A 226 16.10 0.29 -0.63
N ALA A 227 16.65 0.43 0.58
CA ALA A 227 17.86 1.24 0.79
C ALA A 227 19.04 0.67 -0.02
N CYS A 228 19.19 -0.65 -0.08
CA CYS A 228 20.19 -1.32 -0.90
C CYS A 228 19.97 -1.10 -2.40
N ALA A 229 18.73 -1.18 -2.87
CA ALA A 229 18.37 -0.97 -4.26
C ALA A 229 18.71 0.46 -4.72
N SER A 230 18.30 1.46 -3.92
CA SER A 230 18.60 2.87 -4.18
C SER A 230 20.10 3.15 -4.13
N PHE A 231 20.82 2.59 -3.15
CA PHE A 231 22.28 2.77 -3.03
C PHE A 231 23.03 2.19 -4.24
N LEU A 232 22.63 1.00 -4.70
CA LEU A 232 23.27 0.32 -5.83
C LEU A 232 22.77 0.80 -7.20
N GLY A 233 21.74 1.65 -7.26
CA GLY A 233 21.12 2.10 -8.51
C GLY A 233 20.45 0.97 -9.29
N ILE A 234 19.94 -0.07 -8.61
CA ILE A 234 19.29 -1.24 -9.23
C ILE A 234 17.86 -1.42 -8.69
N SER A 235 17.07 -2.29 -9.33
CA SER A 235 15.71 -2.55 -8.87
C SER A 235 15.68 -3.36 -7.56
N HIS A 236 14.63 -3.16 -6.77
CA HIS A 236 14.34 -3.95 -5.56
C HIS A 236 14.38 -5.47 -5.83
N ASP A 237 13.76 -5.90 -6.93
CA ASP A 237 13.71 -7.32 -7.29
C ASP A 237 15.08 -7.87 -7.70
N THR A 238 15.92 -7.04 -8.33
CA THR A 238 17.31 -7.40 -8.62
C THR A 238 18.06 -7.66 -7.31
N VAL A 239 17.96 -6.79 -6.30
CA VAL A 239 18.58 -7.03 -4.99
C VAL A 239 18.08 -8.34 -4.38
N ARG A 240 16.76 -8.57 -4.42
CA ARG A 240 16.13 -9.79 -3.86
C ARG A 240 16.62 -11.07 -4.55
N VAL A 241 16.77 -11.04 -5.87
CA VAL A 241 17.34 -12.16 -6.64
C VAL A 241 18.82 -12.38 -6.30
N LYS A 242 19.58 -11.30 -6.09
CA LYS A 242 21.01 -11.36 -5.75
C LYS A 242 21.24 -11.89 -4.33
N LEU A 243 20.41 -11.48 -3.36
CA LEU A 243 20.41 -12.05 -2.00
C LEU A 243 20.18 -13.57 -1.99
N ARG A 244 19.32 -14.07 -2.89
CA ARG A 244 19.04 -15.51 -3.00
C ARG A 244 20.12 -16.28 -3.77
N SER A 245 20.60 -15.70 -4.87
CA SER A 245 21.54 -16.37 -5.78
C SER A 245 23.00 -16.22 -5.38
N GLY A 246 23.33 -15.28 -4.48
CA GLY A 246 24.71 -14.98 -4.08
C GLY A 246 25.57 -14.40 -5.21
N LYS A 247 24.99 -14.02 -6.35
CA LYS A 247 25.74 -13.52 -7.51
C LYS A 247 26.17 -12.07 -7.29
N SER A 248 27.29 -11.70 -7.91
CA SER A 248 27.83 -10.34 -7.86
C SER A 248 26.93 -9.32 -8.58
N ILE A 249 27.10 -8.07 -8.18
CA ILE A 249 26.47 -6.87 -8.72
C ILE A 249 27.61 -5.93 -9.12
N LYS A 250 27.54 -5.36 -10.33
CA LYS A 250 28.50 -4.34 -10.75
C LYS A 250 28.08 -3.00 -10.13
N PHE A 251 28.96 -2.41 -9.32
CA PHE A 251 28.74 -1.13 -8.65
C PHE A 251 30.04 -0.32 -8.68
N ASN A 252 30.00 0.91 -9.21
CA ASN A 252 31.18 1.78 -9.37
C ASN A 252 32.40 1.05 -9.96
N SER A 253 32.19 0.29 -11.04
CA SER A 253 33.21 -0.53 -11.73
C SER A 253 33.77 -1.72 -10.95
N ASN A 254 33.35 -1.93 -9.70
CA ASN A 254 33.73 -3.09 -8.88
C ASN A 254 32.60 -4.11 -8.80
N LEU A 255 32.95 -5.37 -8.47
CA LEU A 255 31.96 -6.40 -8.16
C LEU A 255 31.71 -6.42 -6.66
N VAL A 256 30.44 -6.25 -6.29
CA VAL A 256 29.97 -6.31 -4.91
C VAL A 256 28.94 -7.42 -4.74
N TYR A 257 28.78 -7.91 -3.51
CA TYR A 257 27.81 -8.93 -3.17
C TYR A 257 26.90 -8.40 -2.06
N VAL A 258 25.67 -8.90 -2.04
CA VAL A 258 24.68 -8.55 -1.01
C VAL A 258 24.39 -9.79 -0.17
N LYS A 259 24.39 -9.64 1.15
CA LYS A 259 24.04 -10.71 2.11
C LYS A 259 23.10 -10.18 3.18
N ASN A 260 22.25 -11.06 3.72
CA ASN A 260 21.55 -10.75 4.97
C ASN A 260 22.56 -10.82 6.12
N LYS A 261 22.43 -9.89 7.07
CA LYS A 261 23.15 -9.94 8.35
C LYS A 261 22.62 -11.07 9.24
#